data_AF-A0A812ID31-F1
#
_entry.id   AF-A0A812ID31-F1
#
_cell.length_a   1.000
_cell.length_b   1.000
_cell.length_c   1.000
_cell.angle_alpha   90.00
_cell.angle_beta   90.00
_cell.angle_gamma   90.00
#
_symmetry.space_group_name_H-M   'P 1'
#
loop_
_entity.id
_entity.type
_entity.pdbx_description
1 polymer ?
#
loop_
_entity_poly.entity_id
_entity_poly.type
_entity_poly.pdbx_seq_one_letter_code
_entity_poly.pdbx_strand_id
1 'polypeptide(L)'
;MHEIGHCLGMHHTQKRADGSQEYFGHGPHLKMYWENVASTWVGQYTPDNRPYTGSGYEGEGDVHVGYAPYDFESIMHYPRQGGAAAPYYDTVPSSYNSVVGQRWHLSAGDILQIQDMYNCKRHRFQVQELPTSEAPEWLLAEVRQITITTSAWTTVTFQKPFGEVTVRIALQNDRCNSN
;
A
#
# COMPACT_ATOMS: atom_id res chain seq x y z
N MET A 1 1.54 -3.10 15.78
CA MET A 1 1.16 -2.96 14.36
C MET A 1 0.74 -4.29 13.76
N HIS A 2 1.58 -5.34 13.78
CA HIS A 2 1.23 -6.69 13.28
C HIS A 2 -0.14 -7.21 13.79
N GLU A 3 -0.34 -7.23 15.11
CA GLU A 3 -1.62 -7.68 15.70
C GLU A 3 -2.82 -6.82 15.31
N ILE A 4 -2.60 -5.51 15.09
CA ILE A 4 -3.66 -4.61 14.60
C ILE A 4 -4.01 -4.98 13.15
N GLY A 5 -3.02 -5.37 12.33
CA GLY A 5 -3.25 -5.92 10.99
C GLY A 5 -4.16 -7.15 11.03
N HIS A 6 -3.94 -8.08 11.96
CA HIS A 6 -4.86 -9.20 12.17
C HIS A 6 -6.28 -8.77 12.55
N CYS A 7 -6.43 -7.78 13.43
CA CYS A 7 -7.75 -7.23 13.77
C CYS A 7 -8.47 -6.61 12.55
N LEU A 8 -7.70 -6.09 11.58
CA LEU A 8 -8.20 -5.55 10.31
C LEU A 8 -8.35 -6.63 9.22
N GLY A 9 -8.21 -7.92 9.56
CA GLY A 9 -8.39 -9.03 8.63
C GLY A 9 -7.17 -9.38 7.79
N MET A 10 -5.99 -8.79 8.04
CA MET A 10 -4.76 -9.19 7.35
C MET A 10 -4.28 -10.56 7.87
N HIS A 11 -4.00 -11.46 6.95
CA HIS A 11 -3.36 -12.74 7.25
C HIS A 11 -1.84 -12.65 7.07
N HIS A 12 -1.12 -13.64 7.60
CA HIS A 12 0.30 -13.76 7.36
C HIS A 12 0.63 -13.90 5.86
N THR A 13 1.57 -13.09 5.39
CA THR A 13 1.90 -12.98 3.96
C THR A 13 2.46 -14.28 3.40
N GLN A 14 3.31 -14.99 4.17
CA GLN A 14 3.88 -16.27 3.75
C GLN A 14 2.86 -17.40 3.59
N LYS A 15 1.62 -17.20 4.05
CA LYS A 15 0.52 -18.16 3.86
C LYS A 15 -0.26 -17.92 2.57
N ARG A 16 -0.04 -16.82 1.84
CA ARG A 16 -0.68 -16.65 0.53
C ARG A 16 -0.31 -17.85 -0.35
N ALA A 17 -1.25 -18.33 -1.15
CA ALA A 17 -1.03 -19.50 -1.98
C ALA A 17 0.11 -19.28 -3.00
N ASP A 18 0.22 -18.09 -3.59
CA ASP A 18 1.35 -17.70 -4.45
C ASP A 18 2.69 -17.57 -3.71
N GLY A 19 2.70 -17.67 -2.38
CA GLY A 19 3.90 -17.76 -1.57
C GLY A 19 4.69 -19.03 -1.91
N SER A 20 4.18 -20.21 -1.57
CA SER A 20 4.93 -21.47 -1.73
C SER A 20 4.60 -22.29 -2.98
N GLN A 21 3.58 -21.90 -3.74
CA GLN A 21 3.19 -22.57 -4.99
C GLN A 21 2.75 -21.55 -6.04
N GLU A 22 2.53 -21.99 -7.28
CA GLU A 22 1.88 -21.16 -8.28
C GLU A 22 0.39 -21.01 -7.95
N TYR A 23 -0.14 -19.78 -8.08
CA TYR A 23 -1.54 -19.47 -7.85
C TYR A 23 -2.01 -18.37 -8.81
N PHE A 24 -2.99 -18.68 -9.65
CA PHE A 24 -3.49 -17.79 -10.72
C PHE A 24 -2.40 -17.21 -11.64
N GLY A 25 -1.33 -17.97 -11.92
CA GLY A 25 -0.21 -17.51 -12.75
C GLY A 25 0.81 -16.63 -12.02
N HIS A 26 0.72 -16.52 -10.70
CA HIS A 26 1.66 -15.81 -9.83
C HIS A 26 2.42 -16.77 -8.92
N GLY A 27 3.59 -16.35 -8.46
CA GLY A 27 4.46 -17.16 -7.60
C GLY A 27 5.15 -18.32 -8.34
N PRO A 28 5.80 -19.23 -7.59
CA PRO A 28 6.01 -19.16 -6.14
C PRO A 28 6.99 -18.04 -5.76
N HIS A 29 6.66 -17.29 -4.72
CA HIS A 29 7.53 -16.24 -4.16
C HIS A 29 8.48 -16.75 -3.08
N LEU A 30 8.26 -17.98 -2.61
CA LEU A 30 9.03 -18.67 -1.59
C LEU A 30 9.36 -20.08 -2.08
N LYS A 31 10.64 -20.43 -2.01
CA LYS A 31 11.09 -21.81 -2.11
C LYS A 31 11.12 -22.41 -0.71
N MET A 32 10.14 -23.26 -0.41
CA MET A 32 10.02 -23.91 0.90
C MET A 32 10.94 -25.12 1.03
N TYR A 33 11.52 -25.29 2.22
CA TYR A 33 12.29 -26.47 2.64
C TYR A 33 11.51 -27.18 3.76
N TRP A 34 10.45 -27.89 3.38
CA TRP A 34 9.48 -28.48 4.32
C TRP A 34 10.12 -29.45 5.32
N GLU A 35 11.19 -30.13 4.92
CA GLU A 35 12.02 -30.99 5.76
C GLU A 35 12.70 -30.24 6.92
N ASN A 36 12.95 -28.94 6.76
CA ASN A 36 13.53 -28.09 7.80
C ASN A 36 12.46 -27.50 8.72
N VAL A 37 11.19 -27.50 8.30
CA VAL A 37 10.09 -26.93 9.08
C VAL A 37 9.69 -27.90 10.18
N ALA A 38 9.83 -27.48 11.44
CA ALA A 38 9.36 -28.27 12.57
C ALA A 38 7.88 -28.65 12.41
N SER A 39 7.50 -29.89 12.73
CA SER A 39 6.15 -30.44 12.48
C SER A 39 5.02 -29.58 13.05
N THR A 40 5.23 -28.97 14.22
CA THR A 40 4.28 -28.06 14.87
C THR A 40 4.12 -26.72 14.15
N TRP A 41 5.08 -26.35 13.30
CA TRP A 41 5.10 -25.10 12.53
C TRP A 41 4.63 -25.27 11.09
N VAL A 42 4.49 -26.49 10.56
CA VAL A 42 4.08 -26.71 9.15
C VAL A 42 2.82 -25.94 8.79
N GLY A 43 1.79 -25.98 9.65
CA GLY A 43 0.53 -25.25 9.42
C GLY A 43 0.65 -23.72 9.38
N GLN A 44 1.74 -23.16 9.89
CA GLN A 44 2.03 -21.71 9.84
C GLN A 44 2.58 -21.26 8.47
N TYR A 45 2.99 -22.22 7.63
CA TYR A 45 3.54 -21.98 6.30
C TYR A 45 2.69 -22.62 5.19
N THR A 46 1.82 -23.58 5.52
CA THR A 46 0.91 -24.20 4.56
C THR A 46 0.05 -23.13 3.87
N PRO A 47 -0.02 -23.13 2.51
CA PRO A 47 -0.90 -22.26 1.73
C PRO A 47 -2.32 -22.19 2.24
N ASP A 48 -2.90 -21.00 2.14
CA ASP A 48 -4.26 -20.68 2.54
C ASP A 48 -4.89 -19.76 1.49
N ASN A 49 -6.20 -19.85 1.32
CA ASN A 49 -6.96 -19.03 0.36
C ASN A 49 -7.60 -17.79 1.02
N ARG A 50 -7.49 -17.65 2.34
CA ARG A 50 -7.95 -16.48 3.09
C ARG A 50 -7.08 -15.23 2.96
N PRO A 51 -5.74 -15.32 2.84
CA PRO A 51 -4.90 -14.15 2.61
C PRO A 51 -5.32 -13.38 1.35
N TYR A 52 -5.35 -12.07 1.47
CA TYR A 52 -5.64 -11.15 0.38
C TYR A 52 -4.65 -11.34 -0.79
N THR A 53 -5.19 -11.44 -1.99
CA THR A 53 -4.43 -11.58 -3.25
C THR A 53 -4.85 -10.56 -4.30
N GLY A 54 -5.66 -9.55 -3.92
CA GLY A 54 -6.22 -8.57 -4.84
C GLY A 54 -7.72 -8.38 -4.66
N SER A 55 -8.28 -7.41 -5.39
CA SER A 55 -9.71 -7.09 -5.45
C SER A 55 -10.18 -7.02 -6.91
N GLY A 56 -11.50 -7.02 -7.10
CA GLY A 56 -12.10 -6.62 -8.37
C GLY A 56 -12.15 -5.11 -8.52
N TYR A 57 -12.68 -4.61 -9.64
CA TYR A 57 -12.95 -3.18 -9.77
C TYR A 57 -14.13 -2.78 -8.88
N GLU A 58 -13.92 -1.82 -7.98
CA GLU A 58 -14.87 -1.33 -7.00
C GLU A 58 -15.37 0.10 -7.29
N GLY A 59 -15.18 0.61 -8.51
CA GLY A 59 -15.73 1.90 -8.95
C GLY A 59 -14.69 3.02 -9.08
N GLU A 60 -15.16 4.24 -9.40
CA GLU A 60 -14.28 5.38 -9.62
C GLU A 60 -13.47 5.72 -8.35
N GLY A 61 -12.19 6.03 -8.56
CA GLY A 61 -11.27 6.33 -7.46
C GLY A 61 -10.67 5.09 -6.81
N ASP A 62 -10.85 3.91 -7.39
CA ASP A 62 -10.26 2.67 -6.86
C ASP A 62 -8.75 2.77 -6.64
N VAL A 63 -8.30 2.29 -5.49
CA VAL A 63 -6.88 2.36 -5.12
C VAL A 63 -6.06 1.26 -5.79
N HIS A 64 -6.68 0.10 -6.02
CA HIS A 64 -6.10 -1.08 -6.63
C HIS A 64 -7.17 -1.87 -7.39
N VAL A 65 -6.78 -2.57 -8.45
CA VAL A 65 -7.67 -3.47 -9.21
C VAL A 65 -6.85 -4.66 -9.67
N GLY A 66 -7.38 -5.86 -9.44
CA GLY A 66 -6.76 -7.10 -9.86
C GLY A 66 -5.75 -7.64 -8.85
N TYR A 67 -4.82 -8.47 -9.32
CA TYR A 67 -3.93 -9.21 -8.45
C TYR A 67 -2.94 -8.29 -7.72
N ALA A 68 -2.86 -8.42 -6.40
CA ALA A 68 -1.93 -7.66 -5.57
C ALA A 68 -0.54 -8.31 -5.59
N PRO A 69 0.55 -7.55 -5.85
CA PRO A 69 1.90 -8.08 -5.78
C PRO A 69 2.20 -8.74 -4.42
N TYR A 70 3.07 -9.75 -4.43
CA TYR A 70 3.55 -10.36 -3.19
C TYR A 70 4.49 -9.42 -2.45
N ASP A 71 4.20 -9.15 -1.18
CA ASP A 71 4.92 -8.16 -0.40
C ASP A 71 5.89 -8.79 0.61
N PHE A 72 7.18 -8.83 0.23
CA PHE A 72 8.25 -9.32 1.10
C PHE A 72 8.51 -8.42 2.31
N GLU A 73 8.18 -7.13 2.24
CA GLU A 73 8.39 -6.18 3.33
C GLU A 73 7.18 -6.10 4.27
N SER A 74 6.07 -6.76 3.93
CA SER A 74 4.87 -6.75 4.75
C SER A 74 5.17 -7.05 6.22
N ILE A 75 4.60 -6.24 7.10
CA ILE A 75 4.70 -6.44 8.54
C ILE A 75 4.09 -7.79 8.95
N MET A 76 3.21 -8.35 8.11
CA MET A 76 2.56 -9.65 8.28
C MET A 76 3.43 -10.82 7.78
N HIS A 77 4.56 -10.57 7.13
CA HIS A 77 5.47 -11.63 6.69
C HIS A 77 6.32 -12.14 7.86
N TYR A 78 6.43 -13.46 8.03
CA TYR A 78 7.38 -14.04 8.99
C TYR A 78 8.83 -13.84 8.55
N PRO A 79 9.78 -13.70 9.49
CA PRO A 79 11.20 -13.72 9.16
C PRO A 79 11.60 -15.08 8.58
N ARG A 80 12.76 -15.12 7.94
CA ARG A 80 13.39 -16.37 7.48
C ARG A 80 13.88 -17.19 8.67
N GLN A 81 13.05 -18.12 9.11
CA GLN A 81 13.29 -19.00 10.27
C GLN A 81 14.20 -20.18 9.92
N GLY A 82 14.66 -20.93 10.94
CA GLY A 82 15.57 -22.09 10.77
C GLY A 82 17.07 -21.74 10.71
N GLY A 83 17.40 -20.44 10.85
CA GLY A 83 18.77 -19.95 10.81
C GLY A 83 19.39 -20.03 9.41
N ALA A 84 20.67 -19.65 9.30
CA ALA A 84 21.36 -19.62 8.01
C ALA A 84 21.63 -21.03 7.43
N ALA A 85 21.80 -22.04 8.30
CA ALA A 85 22.19 -23.39 7.90
C ALA A 85 21.02 -24.28 7.46
N ALA A 86 19.83 -24.10 8.03
CA ALA A 86 18.64 -24.91 7.75
C ALA A 86 17.39 -24.03 7.67
N PRO A 87 17.34 -23.07 6.72
CA PRO A 87 16.22 -22.16 6.62
C PRO A 87 14.92 -22.91 6.30
N TYR A 88 13.80 -22.39 6.77
CA TYR A 88 12.49 -22.93 6.41
C TYR A 88 12.12 -22.62 4.96
N TYR A 89 12.64 -21.51 4.42
CA TYR A 89 12.42 -21.10 3.04
C TYR A 89 13.51 -20.13 2.56
N ASP A 90 13.61 -19.97 1.23
CA ASP A 90 14.24 -18.82 0.59
C ASP A 90 13.20 -18.03 -0.18
N THR A 91 13.38 -16.71 -0.26
CA THR A 91 12.60 -15.84 -1.13
C THR A 91 13.01 -16.02 -2.60
N VAL A 92 12.08 -15.74 -3.49
CA VAL A 92 12.28 -15.75 -4.94
C VAL A 92 11.80 -14.39 -5.48
N PRO A 93 12.72 -13.47 -5.82
CA PRO A 93 14.19 -13.63 -5.83
C PRO A 93 14.83 -13.56 -4.43
N SER A 94 15.99 -14.20 -4.27
CA SER A 94 16.68 -14.35 -2.98
C SER A 94 17.20 -13.04 -2.37
N SER A 95 17.22 -11.94 -3.13
CA SER A 95 17.54 -10.60 -2.65
C SER A 95 16.60 -10.13 -1.53
N TYR A 96 15.41 -10.71 -1.41
CA TYR A 96 14.46 -10.39 -0.35
C TYR A 96 14.65 -11.21 0.94
N ASN A 97 15.64 -12.11 1.00
CA ASN A 97 15.91 -12.93 2.19
C ASN A 97 16.19 -12.08 3.44
N SER A 98 16.78 -10.89 3.27
CA SER A 98 17.06 -9.94 4.36
C SER A 98 15.96 -8.90 4.57
N VAL A 99 14.91 -8.90 3.74
CA VAL A 99 13.80 -7.94 3.80
C VAL A 99 12.63 -8.50 4.62
N VAL A 100 12.36 -9.80 4.45
CA VAL A 100 11.26 -10.49 5.14
C VAL A 100 11.39 -10.43 6.66
N GLY A 101 10.25 -10.25 7.34
CA GLY A 101 10.19 -10.29 8.80
C GLY A 101 10.46 -8.95 9.50
N GLN A 102 10.52 -7.84 8.77
CA GLN A 102 10.60 -6.51 9.40
C GLN A 102 9.41 -6.26 10.35
N ARG A 103 9.63 -5.48 11.40
CA ARG A 103 8.61 -5.15 12.43
C ARG A 103 8.57 -3.65 12.76
N TRP A 104 9.09 -2.82 11.88
CA TRP A 104 9.32 -1.40 12.12
C TRP A 104 8.18 -0.52 11.64
N HIS A 105 7.57 -0.85 10.49
CA HIS A 105 6.49 -0.06 9.91
C HIS A 105 5.55 -0.93 9.05
N LEU A 106 4.44 -0.33 8.63
CA LEU A 106 3.65 -0.88 7.53
C LEU A 106 4.41 -0.67 6.23
N SER A 107 4.50 -1.68 5.38
CA SER A 107 5.01 -1.53 4.02
C SER A 107 4.00 -0.76 3.15
N ALA A 108 4.42 -0.35 1.95
CA ALA A 108 3.49 0.19 0.96
C ALA A 108 2.41 -0.83 0.57
N GLY A 109 2.75 -2.14 0.54
CA GLY A 109 1.81 -3.22 0.26
C GLY A 109 0.79 -3.45 1.38
N ASP A 110 1.21 -3.35 2.65
CA ASP A 110 0.30 -3.42 3.80
C ASP A 110 -0.74 -2.29 3.76
N ILE A 111 -0.29 -1.06 3.47
CA ILE A 111 -1.17 0.12 3.35
C ILE A 111 -2.14 -0.07 2.19
N LEU A 112 -1.64 -0.46 1.02
CA LEU A 112 -2.48 -0.71 -0.15
C LEU A 112 -3.53 -1.80 0.12
N GLN A 113 -3.12 -2.91 0.74
CA GLN A 113 -4.02 -4.00 1.10
C GLN A 113 -5.15 -3.52 2.01
N ILE A 114 -4.84 -2.79 3.09
CA ILE A 114 -5.87 -2.26 3.99
C ILE A 114 -6.78 -1.29 3.24
N GLN A 115 -6.19 -0.41 2.42
CA GLN A 115 -6.97 0.56 1.65
C GLN A 115 -7.95 -0.13 0.69
N ASP A 116 -7.49 -1.18 0.01
CA ASP A 116 -8.29 -1.93 -0.94
C ASP A 116 -9.35 -2.81 -0.24
N MET A 117 -8.98 -3.53 0.82
CA MET A 117 -9.92 -4.36 1.61
C MET A 117 -11.09 -3.56 2.20
N TYR A 118 -10.88 -2.28 2.49
CA TYR A 118 -11.89 -1.38 3.06
C TYR A 118 -12.37 -0.32 2.05
N ASN A 119 -12.20 -0.59 0.75
CA ASN A 119 -12.75 0.19 -0.34
C ASN A 119 -12.47 1.71 -0.19
N CYS A 120 -11.24 2.04 0.21
CA CYS A 120 -10.79 3.42 0.31
C CYS A 120 -10.63 3.99 -1.09
N LYS A 121 -11.18 5.19 -1.31
CA LYS A 121 -11.15 5.82 -2.62
C LYS A 121 -10.18 7.00 -2.65
N ARG A 122 -9.41 7.08 -3.73
CA ARG A 122 -8.60 8.25 -4.05
C ARG A 122 -9.52 9.40 -4.41
N HIS A 123 -9.54 10.44 -3.59
CA HIS A 123 -10.16 11.68 -3.99
C HIS A 123 -9.25 12.43 -4.96
N ARG A 124 -9.75 12.65 -6.18
CA ARG A 124 -9.23 13.75 -6.99
C ARG A 124 -9.67 15.03 -6.30
N PHE A 125 -8.72 15.88 -5.92
CA PHE A 125 -9.07 17.26 -5.57
C PHE A 125 -9.73 17.88 -6.80
N GLN A 126 -11.06 17.97 -6.77
CA GLN A 126 -11.79 18.85 -7.65
C GLN A 126 -11.38 20.26 -7.20
N VAL A 127 -10.58 20.96 -8.00
CA VAL A 127 -10.42 22.40 -7.82
C VAL A 127 -11.78 22.98 -8.13
N GLN A 128 -12.58 23.23 -7.10
CA GLN A 128 -13.82 23.95 -7.28
C GLN A 128 -13.42 25.39 -7.61
N GLU A 129 -13.58 25.78 -8.88
CA GLU A 129 -13.50 27.19 -9.26
C GLU A 129 -14.54 27.93 -8.41
N LEU A 130 -14.08 28.82 -7.52
CA LEU A 130 -14.97 29.71 -6.80
C LEU A 130 -15.71 30.57 -7.83
N PRO A 131 -17.04 30.76 -7.71
CA PRO A 131 -17.75 31.66 -8.59
C PRO A 131 -17.13 33.06 -8.48
N THR A 132 -16.59 33.55 -9.61
CA THR A 132 -15.90 34.84 -9.71
C THR A 132 -16.81 36.05 -9.44
N SER A 133 -18.11 35.84 -9.21
CA SER A 133 -19.10 36.89 -9.00
C SER A 133 -19.03 37.57 -7.64
N GLU A 134 -18.28 37.03 -6.66
CA GLU A 134 -18.16 37.62 -5.31
C GLU A 134 -16.71 37.94 -4.89
N ALA A 135 -15.72 37.69 -5.76
CA ALA A 135 -14.34 38.03 -5.46
C ALA A 135 -14.14 39.56 -5.62
N PRO A 136 -13.74 40.30 -4.58
CA PRO A 136 -13.45 41.72 -4.73
C PRO A 136 -12.28 41.91 -5.70
N GLU A 137 -12.28 42.99 -6.48
CA GLU A 137 -11.36 43.23 -7.60
C GLU A 137 -9.86 43.13 -7.21
N TRP A 138 -9.51 43.42 -5.95
CA TRP A 138 -8.15 43.26 -5.42
C TRP A 138 -7.71 41.79 -5.20
N LEU A 139 -8.66 40.85 -5.24
CA LEU A 139 -8.42 39.40 -5.21
C LEU A 139 -8.24 38.81 -6.60
N LEU A 140 -8.57 39.54 -7.68
CA LEU A 140 -8.35 39.15 -9.08
C LEU A 140 -6.89 39.29 -9.52
N ALA A 141 -5.95 39.24 -8.56
CA ALA A 141 -4.53 39.12 -8.87
C ALA A 141 -4.35 37.89 -9.77
N GLU A 142 -3.90 38.17 -10.99
CA GLU A 142 -3.83 37.24 -12.11
C GLU A 142 -3.09 35.95 -11.69
N VAL A 143 -3.83 34.85 -11.55
CA VAL A 143 -3.23 33.53 -11.32
C VAL A 143 -2.56 33.13 -12.63
N ARG A 144 -1.27 33.43 -12.77
CA ARG A 144 -0.55 33.20 -14.03
C ARG A 144 -0.19 31.73 -14.24
N GLN A 145 0.12 30.98 -13.19
CA GLN A 145 0.47 29.55 -13.28
C GLN A 145 0.12 28.79 -11.98
N ILE A 146 -0.55 27.65 -12.11
CA ILE A 146 -0.71 26.65 -11.04
C ILE A 146 0.21 25.48 -11.40
N THR A 147 1.17 25.16 -10.55
CA THR A 147 2.04 23.99 -10.74
C THR A 147 1.69 22.94 -9.71
N ILE A 148 1.06 21.85 -10.16
CA ILE A 148 0.74 20.71 -9.29
C ILE A 148 1.91 19.73 -9.38
N THR A 149 2.70 19.63 -8.30
CA THR A 149 3.75 18.61 -8.19
C THR A 149 3.19 17.40 -7.45
N THR A 150 3.22 16.24 -8.09
CA THR A 150 2.74 14.98 -7.49
C THR A 150 3.79 14.40 -6.56
N SER A 151 3.76 14.79 -5.28
CA SER A 151 4.17 13.95 -4.15
C SER A 151 3.85 14.69 -2.83
N ALA A 152 2.82 14.23 -2.13
CA ALA A 152 2.35 14.66 -0.79
C ALA A 152 1.88 16.12 -0.60
N TRP A 153 2.38 17.07 -1.38
CA TRP A 153 2.08 18.50 -1.23
C TRP A 153 1.76 19.15 -2.57
N THR A 154 0.71 19.96 -2.61
CA THR A 154 0.50 20.94 -3.69
C THR A 154 1.07 22.27 -3.25
N THR A 155 1.96 22.83 -4.06
CA THR A 155 2.42 24.20 -3.87
C THR A 155 1.69 25.10 -4.86
N VAL A 156 0.90 26.03 -4.34
CA VAL A 156 0.21 27.05 -5.15
C VAL A 156 0.96 28.37 -4.98
N THR A 157 1.47 28.89 -6.08
CA THR A 157 2.18 30.18 -6.11
C THR A 157 1.29 31.24 -6.72
N PHE A 158 1.11 32.35 -6.01
CA PHE A 158 0.38 33.53 -6.45
C PHE A 158 1.38 34.67 -6.68
N GLN A 159 1.44 35.19 -7.91
CA GLN A 159 2.20 36.40 -8.21
C GLN A 159 1.34 37.63 -7.89
N LYS A 160 1.69 38.38 -6.84
CA LYS A 160 0.98 39.61 -6.45
C LYS A 160 1.81 40.85 -6.78
N PRO A 161 1.20 42.05 -6.90
CA PRO A 161 1.92 43.30 -7.13
C PRO A 161 2.99 43.61 -6.06
N PHE A 162 2.85 43.03 -4.86
CA PHE A 162 3.75 43.23 -3.73
C PHE A 162 4.73 42.06 -3.50
N GLY A 163 4.78 41.11 -4.44
CA GLY A 163 5.67 39.95 -4.37
C GLY A 163 4.94 38.60 -4.48
N GLU A 164 5.73 37.53 -4.41
CA GLU A 164 5.26 36.16 -4.55
C GLU A 164 4.69 35.62 -3.24
N VAL A 165 3.50 35.04 -3.28
CA VAL A 165 2.88 34.34 -2.14
C VAL A 165 2.80 32.86 -2.48
N THR A 166 3.42 32.02 -1.67
CA THR A 166 3.38 30.57 -1.83
C THR A 166 2.53 29.94 -0.74
N VAL A 167 1.53 29.15 -1.13
CA VAL A 167 0.69 28.35 -0.22
C VAL A 167 1.01 26.87 -0.43
N ARG A 168 1.30 26.16 0.66
CA ARG A 168 1.47 24.70 0.63
C ARG A 168 0.21 24.05 1.17
N ILE A 169 -0.43 23.22 0.35
CA ILE A 169 -1.63 22.47 0.70
C ILE A 169 -1.25 21.00 0.81
N ALA A 170 -1.50 20.38 1.97
CA ALA A 170 -1.35 18.94 2.12
C ALA A 170 -2.43 18.23 1.29
N LEU A 171 -2.02 17.35 0.39
CA LEU A 171 -2.96 16.49 -0.33
C LEU A 171 -3.05 15.16 0.42
N GLN A 172 -3.97 15.05 1.36
CA GLN A 172 -4.34 13.74 1.91
C GLN A 172 -5.77 13.79 2.44
N ASN A 173 -6.66 13.15 1.70
CA ASN A 173 -7.98 12.73 2.18
C ASN A 173 -8.35 11.49 1.37
N ASP A 174 -7.84 10.34 1.80
CA ASP A 174 -8.42 9.06 1.40
C ASP A 174 -9.56 8.77 2.38
N ARG A 175 -10.78 8.58 1.87
CA ARG A 175 -11.90 8.12 2.71
C ARG A 175 -12.13 6.64 2.44
N CYS A 176 -12.17 5.89 3.53
CA CYS A 176 -12.54 4.49 3.53
C CYS A 176 -14.03 4.41 3.83
N ASN A 177 -14.78 3.71 2.98
CA ASN A 177 -16.17 3.39 3.27
C ASN A 177 -16.20 2.05 4.00
N SER A 178 -16.69 2.03 5.24
CA SER A 178 -17.02 0.78 5.90
C SER A 178 -18.22 0.14 5.21
N ASN A 179 -18.06 -1.08 4.70
CA ASN A 179 -19.18 -1.95 4.34
C ASN A 179 -19.97 -2.37 5.59
#